data_AF-A0A9P9QT48-F1
#
_entry.id   AF-A0A9P9QT48-F1
#
_cell.length_a   1.000
_cell.length_b   1.000
_cell.length_c   1.000
_cell.angle_alpha   90.00
_cell.angle_beta   90.00
_cell.angle_gamma   90.00
#
_symmetry.space_group_name_H-M   'P 1'
#
loop_
_entity.id
_entity.type
_entity.pdbx_description
1 polymer ?
#
loop_
_entity_poly.entity_id
_entity_poly.type
_entity_poly.pdbx_seq_one_letter_code
_entity_poly.pdbx_strand_id
1 'polypeptide(L)' 'GRRFFVSENGRFGWVPLRTEVGDRVCVFQGMRIPVIMRPRGDRWEFIGACYIHGSMDGEM' A
#
# COMPACT_ATOMS: atom_id res chain seq x y z
N GLY A 1 6.25 9.23 -10.26
CA GLY A 1 5.14 10.03 -9.68
C GLY A 1 4.40 9.24 -8.62
N ARG A 2 3.57 9.91 -7.80
CA ARG A 2 2.70 9.29 -6.79
C ARG A 2 1.24 9.58 -7.14
N ARG A 3 0.32 8.70 -6.71
CA ARG A 3 -1.13 8.88 -6.83
C ARG A 3 -1.74 8.94 -5.42
N PHE A 4 -2.66 9.88 -5.21
CA PHE A 4 -3.47 9.90 -3.99
C PHE A 4 -4.59 8.85 -4.09
N PHE A 5 -4.88 8.16 -2.99
CA PHE A 5 -6.00 7.22 -2.96
C PHE A 5 -6.82 7.41 -1.68
N VAL A 6 -8.09 7.00 -1.76
CA VAL A 6 -9.00 6.80 -0.64
C VAL A 6 -9.58 5.41 -0.79
N SER A 7 -9.50 4.56 0.23
CA SER A 7 -10.13 3.24 0.24
C SER A 7 -11.56 3.31 0.76
N GLU A 8 -12.32 2.23 0.55
CA GLU A 8 -13.74 2.12 0.93
C GLU A 8 -13.99 2.33 2.43
N ASN A 9 -13.02 1.99 3.28
CA ASN A 9 -13.07 2.20 4.73
C ASN A 9 -12.58 3.58 5.17
N GLY A 10 -12.45 4.55 4.24
CA GLY A 10 -12.08 5.93 4.53
C GLY A 10 -10.59 6.16 4.82
N ARG A 11 -9.73 5.14 4.73
CA ARG A 11 -8.27 5.34 4.80
C ARG A 11 -7.78 6.00 3.52
N PHE A 12 -6.73 6.80 3.62
CA PHE A 12 -6.19 7.50 2.47
C PHE A 12 -4.67 7.66 2.56
N GLY A 13 -4.05 8.03 1.44
CA GLY A 13 -2.62 8.27 1.41
C GLY A 13 -2.04 8.35 0.01
N TRP A 14 -0.75 8.03 -0.11
CA TRP A 14 0.03 8.15 -1.33
C TRP A 14 0.61 6.81 -1.76
N VAL A 15 0.34 6.43 -3.00
CA VAL A 15 0.78 5.15 -3.59
C VAL A 15 1.60 5.38 -4.85
N PRO A 16 2.39 4.38 -5.31
CA PRO A 16 3.08 4.45 -6.60
C PRO A 16 2.10 4.71 -7.76
N LEU A 17 2.54 5.44 -8.79
CA LEU A 17 1.68 5.79 -9.93
C LEU A 17 1.08 4.56 -10.64
N ARG A 18 1.79 3.43 -10.65
CA ARG A 18 1.35 2.18 -11.28
C ARG A 18 0.38 1.35 -10.43
N THR A 19 -0.05 1.86 -9.27
CA THR A 19 -1.02 1.18 -8.41
C THR A 19 -2.36 1.08 -9.13
N GLU A 20 -3.01 -0.08 -9.04
CA GLU A 20 -4.29 -0.39 -9.70
C GLU A 20 -5.29 -0.97 -8.69
N VAL A 21 -6.57 -0.94 -9.04
CA VAL A 21 -7.62 -1.60 -8.26
C VAL A 21 -7.32 -3.11 -8.21
N GLY A 22 -7.33 -3.67 -7.01
CA GLY A 22 -6.96 -5.08 -6.75
C GLY A 22 -5.57 -5.24 -6.13
N ASP A 23 -4.70 -4.23 -6.22
CA ASP A 23 -3.46 -4.19 -5.45
C ASP A 23 -3.73 -4.15 -3.95
N ARG A 24 -2.79 -4.68 -3.17
CA ARG A 24 -2.91 -4.83 -1.73
C ARG A 24 -1.86 -4.00 -1.01
N VAL A 25 -2.27 -3.31 0.03
CA VAL A 25 -1.34 -2.72 1.01
C VAL A 25 -0.87 -3.84 1.93
N CYS A 26 0.44 -4.00 2.06
CA CYS A 26 1.06 -5.00 2.92
C CYS A 26 2.06 -4.32 3.87
N VAL A 27 2.07 -4.76 5.12
CA VAL A 27 3.13 -4.43 6.10
C VAL A 27 3.85 -5.74 6.40
N PHE A 28 5.12 -5.82 6.02
CA PHE A 28 5.95 -6.97 6.35
C PHE A 28 6.43 -6.88 7.79
N GLN A 29 6.49 -8.02 8.48
CA GLN A 29 7.02 -8.08 9.83
C GLN A 29 8.45 -7.52 9.86
N GLY A 30 8.70 -6.59 10.77
CA GLY A 30 9.98 -5.89 10.90
C GLY A 30 10.15 -4.68 9.97
N MET A 31 9.23 -4.43 9.03
CA MET A 31 9.22 -3.21 8.22
C MET A 31 8.30 -2.15 8.84
N ARG A 32 8.77 -0.90 8.87
CA ARG A 32 7.98 0.26 9.33
C ARG A 32 7.20 0.94 8.21
N ILE A 33 7.48 0.61 6.96
CA ILE A 33 6.93 1.27 5.79
C ILE A 33 6.02 0.29 5.06
N PRO A 34 4.72 0.60 4.88
CA PRO A 34 3.81 -0.23 4.11
C PRO A 34 4.18 -0.18 2.62
N VAL A 35 3.86 -1.25 1.92
CA VAL A 35 4.15 -1.40 0.49
C VAL A 35 2.91 -1.85 -0.27
N ILE A 36 2.87 -1.54 -1.55
CA ILE A 36 1.86 -2.05 -2.47
C ILE A 36 2.40 -3.34 -3.10
N MET A 37 1.61 -4.40 -3.00
CA MET A 37 1.87 -5.71 -3.59
C MET A 37 0.73 -6.07 -4.55
N ARG A 38 1.07 -6.62 -5.72
CA ARG A 38 0.10 -7.08 -6.70
C ARG A 38 0.08 -8.61 -6.78
N PRO A 39 -1.07 -9.28 -6.60
CA PRO A 39 -1.15 -10.73 -6.72
C PRO A 39 -0.94 -11.18 -8.18
N ARG A 40 -0.13 -12.21 -8.37
CA ARG A 40 0.20 -12.84 -9.66
C ARG A 40 0.17 -14.37 -9.52
N GLY A 41 -1.03 -14.95 -9.40
CA GLY A 41 -1.21 -16.38 -9.15
C GLY A 41 -0.67 -16.77 -7.77
N ASP A 42 0.36 -17.62 -7.74
CA ASP A 42 1.08 -18.07 -6.54
C ASP A 42 2.17 -17.08 -6.07
N ARG A 43 2.37 -15.98 -6.79
CA ARG A 43 3.42 -14.98 -6.53
C ARG A 43 2.84 -13.61 -6.25
N TRP A 44 3.72 -12.75 -5.74
CA TRP A 44 3.43 -11.33 -5.52
C TRP A 44 4.46 -10.47 -6.24
N GLU A 45 3.98 -9.44 -6.92
CA GLU A 45 4.80 -8.42 -7.56
C GLU A 45 4.90 -7.20 -6.66
N PHE A 46 6.12 -6.73 -6.41
CA PHE A 46 6.37 -5.51 -5.63
C PHE A 46 6.10 -4.25 -6.46
N ILE A 47 5.10 -3.47 -6.05
CA ILE A 47 4.70 -2.22 -6.73
C ILE A 47 5.41 -1.00 -6.13
N GLY A 48 5.76 -1.02 -4.85
CA GLY A 48 6.55 0.04 -4.23
C GLY A 48 6.05 0.46 -2.85
N ALA A 49 6.85 1.26 -2.16
CA ALA A 49 6.46 1.84 -0.89
C ALA A 49 5.25 2.78 -1.04
N CYS A 50 4.41 2.80 -0.01
CA CYS A 50 3.29 3.71 0.11
C CYS A 50 3.28 4.42 1.45
N TYR A 51 2.51 5.50 1.52
CA TYR A 51 2.15 6.19 2.75
C TYR A 51 0.66 5.98 2.96
N ILE A 52 0.29 5.48 4.14
CA ILE A 52 -1.10 5.44 4.57
C ILE A 52 -1.21 6.33 5.80
N HIS A 53 -2.12 7.30 5.73
CA HIS A 53 -2.36 8.21 6.85
C HIS A 53 -2.83 7.44 8.09
N GLY A 54 -2.32 7.78 9.27
CA GLY A 54 -2.57 7.08 10.55
C GLY A 54 -1.80 5.77 10.72
N SER A 55 -1.52 5.03 9.64
CA SER A 55 -0.89 3.70 9.74
C SER A 55 0.59 3.73 10.10
N MET A 56 1.31 4.82 9.82
CA MET A 56 2.76 4.93 10.09
C MET A 56 3.10 5.61 11.43
N ASP A 57 2.10 6.12 12.14
CA ASP A 57 2.25 6.78 13.44
C ASP A 57 2.06 5.81 14.63
N GLY A 58 1.98 4.50 14.36
CA GLY A 58 1.82 3.46 15.39
C GLY A 58 0.36 3.05 15.63
N GLU A 59 -0.59 3.56 14.86
CA GLU A 59 -2.00 3.12 14.88
C GLU A 59 -2.27 2.09 13.77
N MET A 60 -1.92 0.83 14.03
CA MET A 60 -2.50 -0.30 13.31
C MET A 60 -3.03 -1.32 14.30
#